data_AF-D8PT97-F1
#
_entry.id   AF-D8PT97-F1
#
_cell.length_a   1.000
_cell.length_b   1.000
_cell.length_c   1.000
_cell.angle_alpha   90.00
_cell.angle_beta   90.00
_cell.angle_gamma   90.00
#
_symmetry.space_group_name_H-M   'P 1'
#
loop_
_entity.id
_entity.type
_entity.pdbx_description
1 polymer ?
#
loop_
_entity_poly.entity_id
_entity_poly.type
_entity_poly.pdbx_seq_one_letter_code
_entity_poly.pdbx_strand_id
1 'polypeptide(L)'
;MRTIKFLTALACGVPCVRQDWVTESLVRSKLQDWRHYLLPQGLSVTYNMSVTQMVDVRWGEDRAHLDLLHGKTGKLRLLDNLRIALVGRDLMPRANAAANSKAEPGIAKVLICMGARSVEVVSREQAIANRLGHYDLIILRTGENTPTSPPASLRSKNVCSWDWAKDCLSLSRLLPYTWPAPAED
;
A
#
# COMPACT_ATOMS: atom_id res chain seq x y z
N MET A 1 -3.52 10.92 -8.51
CA MET A 1 -3.12 9.49 -8.59
C MET A 1 -1.97 9.24 -7.60
N ARG A 2 -2.13 8.33 -6.63
CA ARG A 2 -1.07 7.94 -5.69
C ARG A 2 -0.15 6.94 -6.38
N THR A 3 1.13 7.26 -6.55
CA THR A 3 2.08 6.37 -7.25
C THR A 3 2.56 5.25 -6.34
N ILE A 4 2.96 4.10 -6.90
CA ILE A 4 3.55 3.00 -6.14
C ILE A 4 4.78 3.45 -5.33
N LYS A 5 5.63 4.33 -5.89
CA LYS A 5 6.81 4.85 -5.18
C LYS A 5 6.41 5.59 -3.91
N PHE A 6 5.39 6.44 -3.99
CA PHE A 6 4.87 7.18 -2.85
C PHE A 6 4.27 6.25 -1.79
N LEU A 7 3.43 5.29 -2.19
CA LEU A 7 2.85 4.31 -1.26
C LEU A 7 3.91 3.42 -0.60
N THR A 8 4.93 3.02 -1.35
CA THR A 8 6.05 2.23 -0.80
C THR A 8 6.82 3.04 0.25
N ALA A 9 7.10 4.32 -0.03
CA ALA A 9 7.78 5.20 0.92
C ALA A 9 6.98 5.34 2.22
N LEU A 10 5.66 5.60 2.12
CA LEU A 10 4.79 5.66 3.29
C LEU A 10 4.78 4.34 4.08
N ALA A 11 4.68 3.20 3.40
CA ALA A 11 4.67 1.89 4.05
C ALA A 11 5.97 1.62 4.83
N CYS A 12 7.11 2.06 4.30
CA CYS A 12 8.41 1.98 4.99
C CYS A 12 8.61 3.05 6.08
N GLY A 13 7.72 4.04 6.21
CA GLY A 13 7.89 5.18 7.11
C GLY A 13 8.90 6.22 6.63
N VAL A 14 9.18 6.26 5.31
CA VAL A 14 10.08 7.25 4.70
C VAL A 14 9.31 8.56 4.48
N PRO A 15 9.81 9.71 4.97
CA PRO A 15 9.23 11.01 4.72
C PRO A 15 9.15 11.33 3.22
N CYS A 16 7.93 11.56 2.74
CA CYS A 16 7.70 12.10 1.41
C CYS A 16 7.65 13.63 1.50
N VAL A 17 8.61 14.33 0.88
CA VAL A 17 8.73 15.79 0.96
C VAL A 17 8.57 16.47 -0.40
N ARG A 18 8.19 17.75 -0.40
CA ARG A 18 8.16 18.61 -1.58
C ARG A 18 9.58 18.78 -2.13
N GLN A 19 9.67 18.95 -3.45
CA GLN A 19 10.94 19.20 -4.14
C GLN A 19 11.64 20.47 -3.63
N ASP A 20 10.87 21.46 -3.16
CA ASP A 20 11.37 22.73 -2.62
C ASP A 20 12.41 22.53 -1.51
N TRP A 21 12.31 21.45 -0.73
CA TRP A 21 13.29 21.13 0.30
C TRP A 21 14.71 21.01 -0.26
N VAL A 22 14.84 20.36 -1.42
CA VAL A 22 16.13 20.18 -2.11
C VAL A 22 16.60 21.54 -2.63
N THR A 23 15.74 22.26 -3.34
CA THR A 23 16.07 23.56 -3.94
C THR A 23 16.51 24.57 -2.87
N GLU A 24 15.77 24.68 -1.78
CA GLU A 24 16.08 25.61 -0.68
C GLU A 24 17.34 25.21 0.09
N SER A 25 17.59 23.90 0.25
CA SER A 25 18.84 23.41 0.86
C SER A 25 20.07 23.78 0.02
N LEU A 26 19.94 23.71 -1.30
CA LEU A 26 21.00 24.13 -2.22
C LEU A 26 21.22 25.64 -2.20
N VAL A 27 20.14 26.43 -2.33
CA VAL A 27 20.21 27.91 -2.33
C VAL A 27 20.84 28.43 -1.04
N ARG A 28 20.48 27.85 0.12
CA ARG A 28 21.01 28.27 1.42
C ARG A 28 22.35 27.62 1.77
N SER A 29 22.89 26.75 0.90
CA SER A 29 24.10 25.96 1.15
C SER A 29 24.10 25.25 2.52
N LYS A 30 22.93 24.81 2.96
CA LYS A 30 22.70 24.17 4.25
C LYS A 30 21.49 23.26 4.14
N LEU A 31 21.61 22.04 4.66
CA LEU A 31 20.49 21.11 4.73
C LEU A 31 19.36 21.73 5.56
N GLN A 32 18.23 21.99 4.91
CA GLN A 32 17.05 22.50 5.59
C GLN A 32 16.34 21.39 6.35
N ASP A 33 15.51 21.78 7.32
CA ASP A 33 14.66 20.86 8.03
C ASP A 33 13.53 20.35 7.11
N TRP A 34 13.59 19.06 6.77
CA TRP A 34 12.65 18.41 5.86
C TRP A 34 11.21 18.39 6.37
N ARG A 35 10.99 18.54 7.69
CA ARG A 35 9.67 18.48 8.33
C ARG A 35 8.72 19.57 7.83
N HIS A 36 9.24 20.74 7.48
CA HIS A 36 8.46 21.85 6.92
C HIS A 36 8.01 21.63 5.47
N TYR A 37 8.54 20.59 4.81
CA TYR A 37 8.28 20.27 3.41
C TYR A 37 7.52 18.96 3.27
N LEU A 38 7.03 18.37 4.37
CA LEU A 38 6.23 17.14 4.32
C LEU A 38 5.02 17.30 3.42
N LEU A 39 4.84 16.34 2.52
CA LEU A 39 3.60 16.18 1.76
C LEU A 39 2.48 15.64 2.67
N PRO A 40 1.21 15.85 2.33
CA PRO A 40 0.13 15.09 2.97
C PRO A 40 0.32 13.59 2.70
N GLN A 41 0.03 12.74 3.69
CA GLN A 41 0.12 11.28 3.56
C GLN A 41 -0.92 10.75 2.55
N GLY A 42 -2.08 11.39 2.48
CA GLY A 42 -3.10 11.09 1.50
C GLY A 42 -4.46 11.61 1.91
N LEU A 43 -5.39 11.54 0.97
CA LEU A 43 -6.82 11.69 1.23
C LEU A 43 -7.38 10.31 1.59
N SER A 44 -8.06 10.21 2.72
CA SER A 44 -8.94 9.08 3.01
C SER A 44 -10.28 9.35 2.34
N VAL A 45 -10.68 8.49 1.40
CA VAL A 45 -11.96 8.64 0.70
C VAL A 45 -13.11 8.40 1.66
N THR A 46 -13.00 7.37 2.51
CA THR A 46 -14.03 7.00 3.51
C THR A 46 -14.39 8.14 4.46
N TYR A 47 -13.40 8.94 4.88
CA TYR A 47 -13.62 10.00 5.86
C TYR A 47 -13.47 11.41 5.28
N ASN A 48 -13.26 11.53 3.97
CA ASN A 48 -13.04 12.77 3.24
C ASN A 48 -12.05 13.73 3.94
N MET A 49 -10.93 13.20 4.43
CA MET A 49 -9.94 13.97 5.18
C MET A 49 -8.53 13.77 4.66
N SER A 50 -7.75 14.85 4.63
CA SER A 50 -6.32 14.82 4.36
C SER A 50 -5.57 14.68 5.67
N VAL A 51 -4.63 13.74 5.74
CA VAL A 51 -3.87 13.45 6.96
C VAL A 51 -2.38 13.71 6.76
N THR A 52 -1.72 14.11 7.84
CA THR A 52 -0.26 14.30 7.86
C THR A 52 0.47 12.95 7.90
N GLN A 53 1.74 12.94 7.50
CA GLN A 53 2.57 11.75 7.54
C GLN A 53 2.95 11.36 8.97
N MET A 54 2.70 10.10 9.32
CA MET A 54 3.22 9.48 10.54
C MET A 54 4.66 9.00 10.32
N VAL A 55 5.62 9.88 10.58
CA VAL A 55 7.06 9.63 10.38
C VAL A 55 7.85 9.91 11.66
N ASP A 56 8.97 9.20 11.80
CA ASP A 56 9.93 9.50 12.86
C ASP A 56 10.50 10.91 12.65
N VAL A 57 10.38 11.77 13.67
CA VAL A 57 10.90 13.14 13.64
C VAL A 57 12.41 13.17 13.42
N ARG A 58 13.12 12.12 13.82
CA ARG A 58 14.57 11.97 13.70
C ARG A 58 14.99 11.21 12.45
N TRP A 59 14.08 11.02 11.48
CA TRP A 59 14.37 10.25 10.27
C TRP A 59 15.65 10.73 9.57
N GLY A 60 16.59 9.81 9.34
CA GLY A 60 17.87 10.09 8.70
C GLY A 60 19.01 10.43 9.67
N GLU A 61 18.74 10.55 10.98
CA GLU A 61 19.77 10.70 12.01
C GLU A 61 20.41 9.36 12.41
N ASP A 62 19.71 8.24 12.23
CA ASP A 62 20.15 6.90 12.59
C ASP A 62 20.22 5.99 11.34
N ARG A 63 21.27 5.17 11.25
CA ARG A 63 21.39 4.10 10.25
C ARG A 63 20.26 3.07 10.35
N ALA A 64 19.66 2.90 11.53
CA ALA A 64 18.50 2.03 11.70
C ALA A 64 17.35 2.42 10.74
N HIS A 65 17.22 3.70 10.35
CA HIS A 65 16.22 4.12 9.36
C HIS A 65 16.47 3.54 7.96
N LEU A 66 17.72 3.27 7.60
CA LEU A 66 18.06 2.60 6.34
C LEU A 66 17.80 1.08 6.42
N ASP A 67 17.94 0.47 7.59
CA ASP A 67 17.59 -0.94 7.78
C ASP A 67 16.09 -1.20 7.61
N LEU A 68 15.26 -0.18 7.82
CA LEU A 68 13.82 -0.24 7.52
C LEU A 68 13.56 -0.41 6.01
N LEU A 69 14.44 0.12 5.15
CA LEU A 69 14.36 -0.09 3.70
C LEU A 69 14.73 -1.52 3.29
N HIS A 70 15.52 -2.21 4.12
CA HIS A 70 15.94 -3.60 3.92
C HIS A 70 14.94 -4.63 4.47
N GLY A 71 13.77 -4.20 4.94
CA GLY A 71 12.66 -5.08 5.31
C GLY A 71 12.85 -5.84 6.62
N LYS A 72 13.85 -5.48 7.44
CA LYS A 72 14.06 -6.13 8.75
C LYS A 72 13.11 -5.63 9.83
N THR A 73 12.66 -4.39 9.70
CA THR A 73 11.68 -3.74 10.58
C THR A 73 10.95 -2.68 9.75
N GLY A 74 9.64 -2.56 9.86
CA GLY A 74 8.90 -1.37 9.38
C GLY A 74 8.31 -0.69 10.61
N LYS A 75 8.11 0.63 10.61
CA LYS A 75 7.48 1.29 11.77
C LYS A 75 5.96 1.17 11.79
N LEU A 76 5.32 1.11 10.61
CA LEU A 76 3.86 1.07 10.53
C LEU A 76 3.29 -0.35 10.58
N ARG A 77 4.03 -1.39 10.12
CA ARG A 77 3.68 -2.83 10.10
C ARG A 77 2.18 -3.14 10.21
N LEU A 78 1.37 -2.49 9.39
CA LEU A 78 -0.09 -2.57 9.47
C LEU A 78 -0.60 -3.99 9.17
N LEU A 79 0.17 -4.75 8.40
CA LEU A 79 -0.14 -6.10 7.98
C LEU A 79 0.80 -7.12 8.64
N ASP A 80 1.23 -6.83 9.87
CA ASP A 80 2.31 -7.59 10.50
C ASP A 80 2.03 -9.09 10.52
N ASN A 81 3.00 -9.85 10.01
CA ASN A 81 2.98 -11.31 9.94
C ASN A 81 1.82 -11.93 9.14
N LEU A 82 1.02 -11.14 8.41
CA LEU A 82 -0.09 -11.67 7.60
C LEU A 82 0.40 -12.32 6.30
N ARG A 83 -0.16 -13.48 5.97
CA ARG A 83 -0.04 -14.12 4.65
C ARG A 83 -1.17 -13.64 3.76
N ILE A 84 -0.83 -12.96 2.68
CA ILE A 84 -1.79 -12.25 1.83
C ILE A 84 -1.89 -12.91 0.46
N ALA A 85 -3.10 -13.19 0.01
CA ALA A 85 -3.38 -13.44 -1.41
C ALA A 85 -3.79 -12.12 -2.08
N LEU A 86 -2.97 -11.64 -3.01
CA LEU A 86 -3.29 -10.48 -3.84
C LEU A 86 -3.85 -10.96 -5.17
N VAL A 87 -5.15 -10.77 -5.40
CA VAL A 87 -5.85 -11.29 -6.58
C VAL A 87 -6.18 -10.16 -7.55
N GLY A 88 -5.79 -10.31 -8.82
CA GLY A 88 -6.06 -9.32 -9.86
C GLY A 88 -5.57 -9.76 -11.24
N ARG A 89 -6.37 -9.50 -12.27
CA ARG A 89 -6.10 -9.96 -13.66
C ARG A 89 -4.97 -9.19 -14.37
N ASP A 90 -4.59 -8.05 -13.82
CA ASP A 90 -3.60 -7.10 -14.36
C ASP A 90 -2.29 -7.09 -13.54
N LEU A 91 -2.19 -7.94 -12.51
CA LEU A 91 -1.04 -8.01 -11.63
C LEU A 91 0.08 -8.93 -12.15
N MET A 92 -0.25 -9.83 -13.06
CA MET A 92 0.70 -10.76 -13.66
C MET A 92 0.97 -10.40 -15.12
N PRO A 93 2.22 -10.55 -15.60
CA PRO A 93 2.51 -10.43 -17.02
C PRO A 93 1.69 -11.47 -17.78
N ARG A 94 0.90 -11.04 -18.76
CA ARG A 94 0.20 -12.00 -19.63
C ARG A 94 1.22 -12.58 -20.59
N ALA A 95 1.23 -13.91 -20.72
CA ALA A 95 1.90 -14.54 -21.85
C ALA A 95 1.27 -13.95 -23.13
N ASN A 96 2.09 -13.32 -23.98
CA ASN A 96 1.73 -12.62 -25.23
C ASN A 96 1.23 -11.17 -25.13
N ALA A 97 1.31 -10.50 -23.98
CA ALA A 97 1.00 -9.08 -23.98
C ALA A 97 2.14 -8.23 -24.55
N ALA A 98 1.78 -7.22 -25.34
CA ALA A 98 2.71 -6.27 -25.93
C ALA A 98 3.66 -5.71 -24.85
N ALA A 99 4.91 -5.39 -25.21
CA ALA A 99 5.98 -4.94 -24.30
C ALA A 99 5.60 -3.74 -23.38
N ASN A 100 4.47 -3.07 -23.65
CA ASN A 100 3.91 -1.98 -22.85
C ASN A 100 2.88 -2.39 -21.78
N SER A 101 2.47 -3.65 -21.67
CA SER A 101 1.62 -4.08 -20.55
C SER A 101 2.49 -4.22 -19.29
N LYS A 102 2.68 -3.11 -18.59
CA LYS A 102 3.34 -3.10 -17.29
C LYS A 102 2.44 -3.88 -16.33
N ALA A 103 2.72 -5.17 -16.14
CA ALA A 103 2.32 -5.83 -14.91
C ALA A 103 2.78 -4.94 -13.76
N GLU A 104 1.91 -4.68 -12.78
CA GLU A 104 2.26 -3.85 -11.63
C GLU A 104 2.58 -4.72 -10.41
N PRO A 105 3.76 -5.35 -10.33
CA PRO A 105 4.21 -6.04 -9.12
C PRO A 105 4.41 -5.06 -7.94
N GLY A 106 4.30 -3.75 -8.21
CA GLY A 106 4.42 -2.68 -7.23
C GLY A 106 3.48 -2.82 -6.05
N ILE A 107 2.24 -3.30 -6.24
CA ILE A 107 1.29 -3.46 -5.13
C ILE A 107 1.77 -4.51 -4.13
N ALA A 108 2.26 -5.65 -4.62
CA ALA A 108 2.81 -6.69 -3.74
C ALA A 108 3.98 -6.15 -2.91
N LYS A 109 4.85 -5.33 -3.52
CA LYS A 109 5.94 -4.65 -2.80
C LYS A 109 5.41 -3.74 -1.70
N VAL A 110 4.38 -2.93 -1.97
CA VAL A 110 3.77 -2.06 -0.95
C VAL A 110 3.27 -2.90 0.22
N LEU A 111 2.56 -4.00 -0.03
CA LEU A 111 2.03 -4.88 1.01
C LEU A 111 3.13 -5.52 1.88
N ILE A 112 4.24 -5.93 1.26
CA ILE A 112 5.43 -6.40 2.00
C ILE A 112 6.01 -5.27 2.86
N CYS A 113 6.15 -4.05 2.32
CA CYS A 113 6.61 -2.88 3.08
C CYS A 113 5.64 -2.52 4.22
N MET A 114 4.35 -2.81 4.08
CA MET A 114 3.35 -2.68 5.15
C MET A 114 3.49 -3.77 6.24
N GLY A 115 4.47 -4.68 6.14
CA GLY A 115 4.77 -5.69 7.15
C GLY A 115 4.19 -7.08 6.87
N ALA A 116 3.59 -7.31 5.70
CA ALA A 116 3.08 -8.63 5.34
C ALA A 116 4.22 -9.66 5.33
N ARG A 117 3.95 -10.86 5.87
CA ARG A 117 4.92 -11.97 5.90
C ARG A 117 5.20 -12.49 4.50
N SER A 118 4.15 -12.62 3.70
CA SER A 118 4.23 -13.10 2.32
C SER A 118 3.05 -12.58 1.53
N VAL A 119 3.29 -12.24 0.27
CA VAL A 119 2.25 -11.83 -0.67
C VAL A 119 2.31 -12.75 -1.87
N GLU A 120 1.26 -13.53 -2.08
CA GLU A 120 1.11 -14.35 -3.27
C GLU A 120 0.23 -13.62 -4.27
N VAL A 121 0.77 -13.38 -5.47
CA VAL A 121 0.06 -12.70 -6.55
C VAL A 121 -0.66 -13.73 -7.40
N VAL A 122 -1.95 -13.54 -7.58
CA VAL A 122 -2.83 -14.51 -8.24
C VAL A 122 -3.70 -13.80 -9.28
N SER A 123 -3.83 -14.38 -10.47
CA SER A 123 -4.64 -13.77 -11.54
C SER A 123 -6.14 -13.81 -11.27
N ARG A 124 -6.64 -14.89 -10.66
CA ARG A 124 -8.07 -15.11 -10.38
C ARG A 124 -8.27 -15.92 -9.10
N GLU A 125 -9.39 -15.70 -8.44
CA GLU A 125 -9.74 -16.31 -7.15
C GLU A 125 -9.81 -17.84 -7.19
N GLN A 126 -10.15 -18.43 -8.34
CA GLN A 126 -10.23 -19.88 -8.49
C GLN A 126 -8.89 -20.58 -8.18
N ALA A 127 -7.76 -19.91 -8.39
CA ALA A 127 -6.43 -20.47 -8.12
C ALA A 127 -6.07 -20.53 -6.61
N ILE A 128 -6.87 -19.93 -5.74
CA ILE A 128 -6.72 -20.01 -4.28
C ILE A 128 -7.89 -20.71 -3.58
N ALA A 129 -8.95 -21.07 -4.32
CA ALA A 129 -10.17 -21.65 -3.76
C ALA A 129 -9.91 -22.89 -2.87
N ASN A 130 -8.97 -23.75 -3.25
CA ASN A 130 -8.65 -24.98 -2.51
C ASN A 130 -7.69 -24.77 -1.33
N ARG A 131 -7.15 -23.55 -1.15
CA ARG A 131 -6.13 -23.23 -0.14
C ARG A 131 -6.42 -21.93 0.60
N LEU A 132 -7.69 -21.54 0.71
CA LEU A 132 -8.10 -20.32 1.42
C LEU A 132 -7.67 -20.29 2.89
N GLY A 133 -7.46 -21.45 3.52
CA GLY A 133 -6.92 -21.55 4.90
C GLY A 133 -5.45 -21.14 5.04
N HIS A 134 -4.70 -21.01 3.94
CA HIS A 134 -3.29 -20.62 3.96
C HIS A 134 -3.08 -19.11 4.06
N TYR A 135 -4.14 -18.31 3.86
CA TYR A 135 -4.07 -16.85 3.86
C TYR A 135 -4.85 -16.28 5.03
N ASP A 136 -4.29 -15.24 5.63
CA ASP A 136 -4.88 -14.50 6.75
C ASP A 136 -5.72 -13.32 6.23
N LEU A 137 -5.39 -12.82 5.02
CA LEU A 137 -6.07 -11.73 4.33
C LEU A 137 -6.06 -11.95 2.81
N ILE A 138 -7.16 -11.61 2.15
CA ILE A 138 -7.28 -11.61 0.69
C ILE A 138 -7.52 -10.18 0.22
N ILE A 139 -6.67 -9.70 -0.68
CA ILE A 139 -6.79 -8.36 -1.26
C ILE A 139 -7.15 -8.50 -2.74
N LEU A 140 -8.29 -7.93 -3.12
CA LEU A 140 -8.76 -7.89 -4.49
C LEU A 140 -8.37 -6.56 -5.13
N ARG A 141 -7.63 -6.63 -6.25
CA ARG A 141 -7.44 -5.49 -7.14
C ARG A 141 -8.65 -5.41 -8.05
N THR A 142 -9.56 -4.53 -7.68
CA THR A 142 -10.77 -4.30 -8.44
C THR A 142 -10.55 -3.22 -9.49
N GLY A 143 -11.11 -3.41 -10.68
CA GLY A 143 -11.19 -2.38 -11.71
C GLY A 143 -12.45 -1.52 -11.54
N GLU A 144 -12.75 -0.71 -12.55
CA GLU A 144 -13.91 0.20 -12.59
C GLU A 144 -15.26 -0.52 -12.33
N ASN A 145 -15.35 -1.83 -12.63
CA ASN A 145 -16.52 -2.65 -12.35
C ASN A 145 -16.37 -3.44 -11.04
N THR A 146 -16.31 -2.74 -9.91
CA THR A 146 -16.22 -3.38 -8.58
C THR A 146 -17.56 -4.02 -8.22
N PRO A 147 -17.63 -5.35 -8.01
CA PRO A 147 -18.88 -5.98 -7.58
C PRO A 147 -19.27 -5.47 -6.19
N THR A 148 -20.55 -5.21 -6.00
CA THR A 148 -21.17 -4.71 -4.75
C THR A 148 -21.07 -5.67 -3.57
N SER A 149 -20.69 -6.93 -3.82
CA SER A 149 -20.46 -7.91 -2.77
C SER A 149 -19.17 -8.67 -3.04
N PRO A 150 -18.49 -9.15 -1.97
CA PRO A 150 -17.35 -10.01 -2.17
C PRO A 150 -17.82 -11.28 -2.89
N PRO A 151 -16.95 -11.85 -3.75
CA PRO A 151 -17.24 -13.09 -4.45
C PRO A 151 -17.75 -14.16 -3.48
N ALA A 152 -18.78 -14.91 -3.88
CA ALA A 152 -19.43 -15.91 -3.03
C ALA A 152 -18.43 -16.94 -2.46
N SER A 153 -17.41 -17.30 -3.25
CA SER A 153 -16.28 -18.16 -2.90
C SER A 153 -15.45 -17.66 -1.71
N LEU A 154 -15.51 -16.37 -1.38
CA LEU A 154 -14.64 -15.71 -0.41
C LEU A 154 -15.38 -15.11 0.80
N ARG A 155 -16.70 -15.23 0.88
CA ARG A 155 -17.54 -14.56 1.91
C ARG A 155 -17.19 -14.89 3.36
N SER A 156 -16.54 -16.00 3.64
CA SER A 156 -16.15 -16.44 4.98
C SER A 156 -14.76 -15.99 5.43
N LYS A 157 -14.09 -15.13 4.65
CA LYS A 157 -12.71 -14.69 4.89
C LYS A 157 -12.59 -13.18 5.00
N ASN A 158 -11.49 -12.72 5.61
CA ASN A 158 -11.10 -11.32 5.59
C ASN A 158 -10.72 -10.96 4.14
N VAL A 159 -11.64 -10.31 3.45
CA VAL A 159 -11.51 -9.96 2.03
C VAL A 159 -11.70 -8.45 1.91
N CYS A 160 -10.70 -7.79 1.35
CA CYS A 160 -10.68 -6.34 1.19
C CYS A 160 -10.27 -5.94 -0.22
N SER A 161 -10.58 -4.72 -0.62
CA SER A 161 -10.09 -4.15 -1.88
C SER A 161 -8.68 -3.58 -1.71
N TRP A 162 -8.01 -3.31 -2.84
CA TRP A 162 -6.78 -2.51 -2.82
C TRP A 162 -7.02 -1.09 -2.29
N ASP A 163 -8.21 -0.52 -2.48
CA ASP A 163 -8.58 0.79 -1.93
C ASP A 163 -8.59 0.78 -0.40
N TRP A 164 -9.10 -0.29 0.22
CA TRP A 164 -9.03 -0.46 1.68
C TRP A 164 -7.58 -0.44 2.18
N ALA A 165 -6.66 -1.13 1.49
CA ALA A 165 -5.26 -1.15 1.89
C ALA A 165 -4.61 0.24 1.73
N LYS A 166 -4.97 0.96 0.66
CA LYS A 166 -4.58 2.35 0.45
C LYS A 166 -5.12 3.28 1.55
N ASP A 167 -6.32 3.05 2.06
CA ASP A 167 -6.91 3.85 3.13
C ASP A 167 -6.32 3.51 4.50
N CYS A 168 -6.04 2.24 4.76
CA CYS A 168 -5.26 1.82 5.94
C CYS A 168 -3.90 2.52 5.95
N LEU A 169 -3.23 2.55 4.79
CA LEU A 169 -1.95 3.23 4.64
C LEU A 169 -2.09 4.74 4.77
N SER A 170 -3.14 5.38 4.21
CA SER A 170 -3.36 6.82 4.41
C SER A 170 -3.53 7.16 5.89
N LEU A 171 -4.32 6.37 6.61
CA LEU A 171 -4.69 6.65 8.01
C LEU A 171 -3.70 6.08 9.02
N SER A 172 -2.62 5.42 8.58
CA SER A 172 -1.62 4.79 9.44
C SER A 172 -2.21 3.79 10.44
N ARG A 173 -3.32 3.12 10.10
CA ARG A 173 -4.00 2.15 10.97
C ARG A 173 -4.70 1.07 10.16
N LEU A 174 -4.83 -0.11 10.75
CA LEU A 174 -5.65 -1.17 10.17
C LEU A 174 -7.13 -0.80 10.36
N LEU A 175 -7.86 -0.67 9.25
CA LEU A 175 -9.31 -0.47 9.28
C LEU A 175 -10.01 -1.82 9.46
N PRO A 176 -11.26 -1.84 9.98
CA PRO A 176 -12.07 -3.05 9.98
C PRO A 176 -12.14 -3.67 8.58
N TYR A 177 -12.16 -5.00 8.50
CA TYR A 177 -12.30 -5.70 7.22
C TYR A 177 -13.69 -5.45 6.66
N THR A 178 -13.79 -4.48 5.78
CA THR A 178 -15.03 -4.12 5.09
C THR A 178 -14.86 -4.36 3.59
N TRP A 179 -15.92 -4.89 2.98
CA TRP A 179 -16.06 -4.83 1.53
C TRP A 179 -16.63 -3.46 1.17
N PRO A 180 -16.14 -2.78 0.11
CA PRO A 180 -16.73 -1.51 -0.31
C PRO A 180 -18.23 -1.68 -0.56
N ALA A 181 -19.03 -0.81 0.06
CA ALA A 181 -20.43 -0.64 -0.29
C ALA A 181 -20.53 -0.06 -1.71
N PRO A 182 -21.65 -0.26 -2.44
CA PRO A 182 -21.89 0.49 -3.67
C PRO A 182 -21.65 1.97 -3.44
N ALA A 183 -21.05 2.66 -4.42
CA ALA A 183 -21.18 4.09 -4.50
C ALA A 183 -22.69 4.39 -4.63
N GLU A 184 -23.26 5.11 -3.66
CA GLU A 184 -24.58 5.70 -3.85
C GLU A 184 -24.42 6.80 -4.90
N ASP A 185 -25.16 6.68 -6.01
CA ASP A 185 -25.26 7.68 -7.07
C ASP A 185 -26.02 8.94 -6.57
#